data_AF-A0A1C5JGU9-F1
#
_entry.id   AF-A0A1C5JGU9-F1
#
_cell.length_a   1.000
_cell.length_b   1.000
_cell.length_c   1.000
_cell.angle_alpha   90.00
_cell.angle_beta   90.00
_cell.angle_gamma   90.00
#
_symmetry.space_group_name_H-M   'P 1'
#
loop_
_entity.id
_entity.type
_entity.pdbx_description
1 polymer ?
#
loop_
_entity_poly.entity_id
_entity_poly.type
_entity_poly.pdbx_seq_one_letter_code
_entity_poly.pdbx_strand_id
1 'polypeptide(L)'
;MNAAPAGTDTAQVTSPKQRRAWSDVFRRSRISPHVFVVAEIAAQEVDQVVAGLGLPEASSNSLFDNAHWATPLLDGAVTRLRTYGLPRLPGGTRVYGHRPLRLLCHLMDLQPPRALSGEPSVPDVEELLGDLERQRQADVEAQLAQARTAMANDSKEVRAAVLALFGVETVGTADTAC
;
A
#
# COMPACT_ATOMS: atom_id res chain seq x y z
N MET A 1 56.11 43.50 -1.02
CA MET A 1 55.98 42.23 -0.28
C MET A 1 54.65 41.63 -0.69
N ASN A 2 54.70 40.50 -1.40
CA ASN A 2 53.56 39.89 -2.10
C ASN A 2 52.93 38.75 -1.29
N ALA A 3 51.64 38.54 -1.62
CA ALA A 3 50.86 37.30 -1.57
C ALA A 3 50.11 36.93 -0.27
N ALA A 4 48.78 36.92 -0.41
CA ALA A 4 47.81 36.21 0.43
C ALA A 4 47.85 34.69 0.19
N PRO A 5 47.32 33.86 1.11
CA PRO A 5 46.95 32.50 0.79
C PRO A 5 45.43 32.36 0.51
N ALA A 6 45.14 31.81 -0.68
CA ALA A 6 43.97 30.99 -0.96
C ALA A 6 43.93 29.81 0.04
N GLY A 7 42.79 29.38 0.60
CA GLY A 7 41.62 28.86 -0.08
C GLY A 7 41.64 27.33 0.00
N THR A 8 40.69 26.71 0.69
CA THR A 8 40.13 25.39 0.35
C THR A 8 38.84 25.19 1.13
N ASP A 9 37.76 25.61 0.48
CA ASP A 9 36.39 25.19 0.74
C ASP A 9 36.31 23.68 0.50
N THR A 10 36.17 22.89 1.57
CA THR A 10 35.96 21.44 1.45
C THR A 10 34.47 21.18 1.52
N ALA A 11 33.77 21.48 0.42
CA ALA A 11 32.43 20.99 0.20
C ALA A 11 32.50 19.46 0.12
N GLN A 12 32.13 18.78 1.21
CA GLN A 12 31.88 17.35 1.21
C GLN A 12 30.75 17.07 0.22
N VAL A 13 31.11 16.57 -0.96
CA VAL A 13 30.15 15.98 -1.90
C VAL A 13 29.63 14.69 -1.26
N THR A 14 28.52 14.79 -0.54
CA THR A 14 27.78 13.62 -0.08
C THR A 14 27.33 12.85 -1.32
N SER A 15 27.86 11.64 -1.48
CA SER A 15 27.43 10.74 -2.57
C SER A 15 25.92 10.56 -2.54
N PRO A 16 25.22 10.59 -3.69
CA PRO A 16 23.78 10.40 -3.71
C PRO A 16 23.46 9.02 -3.13
N LYS A 17 22.70 9.00 -2.02
CA LYS A 17 22.20 7.78 -1.39
C LYS A 17 21.36 7.07 -2.46
N GLN A 18 21.82 5.90 -2.92
CA GLN A 18 21.12 5.16 -3.96
C GLN A 18 19.69 4.86 -3.49
N ARG A 19 18.69 5.37 -4.21
CA ARG A 19 17.27 5.16 -3.87
C ARG A 19 16.95 3.67 -3.90
N ARG A 20 16.25 3.19 -2.87
CA ARG A 20 15.75 1.82 -2.79
C ARG A 20 14.72 1.57 -3.88
N ALA A 21 14.70 0.38 -4.47
CA ALA A 21 13.73 0.06 -5.52
C ALA A 21 12.32 -0.12 -4.91
N TRP A 22 11.27 0.34 -5.60
CA TRP A 22 9.89 0.10 -5.14
C TRP A 22 9.59 -1.39 -4.94
N SER A 23 10.19 -2.28 -5.75
CA SER A 23 10.02 -3.73 -5.66
C SER A 23 10.58 -4.35 -4.39
N ASP A 24 11.46 -3.65 -3.67
CA ASP A 24 11.97 -4.07 -2.36
C ASP A 24 10.94 -3.83 -1.24
N VAL A 25 9.95 -2.97 -1.49
CA VAL A 25 8.89 -2.59 -0.55
C VAL A 25 7.55 -3.19 -0.95
N PHE A 26 7.25 -3.20 -2.25
CA PHE A 26 5.95 -3.61 -2.78
C PHE A 26 6.11 -4.79 -3.74
N ARG A 27 5.22 -5.76 -3.59
CA ARG A 27 5.07 -6.88 -4.53
C ARG A 27 3.68 -6.84 -5.11
N ARG A 28 3.54 -7.08 -6.41
CA ARG A 28 2.21 -7.24 -7.00
C ARG A 28 1.51 -8.44 -6.37
N SER A 29 0.22 -8.29 -6.09
CA SER A 29 -0.62 -9.41 -5.74
C SER A 29 -0.70 -10.38 -6.92
N ARG A 30 -0.86 -11.67 -6.60
CA ARG A 30 -1.09 -12.72 -7.60
C ARG A 30 -2.56 -12.78 -8.04
N ILE A 31 -3.46 -12.15 -7.28
CA ILE A 31 -4.91 -12.21 -7.50
C ILE A 31 -5.38 -10.99 -8.29
N SER A 32 -4.93 -9.79 -7.92
CA SER A 32 -5.33 -8.53 -8.56
C SER A 32 -4.10 -7.74 -9.04
N PRO A 33 -4.06 -7.29 -10.31
CA PRO A 33 -2.96 -6.47 -10.82
C PRO A 33 -2.90 -5.08 -10.17
N HIS A 34 -3.98 -4.64 -9.53
CA HIS A 34 -4.11 -3.33 -8.90
C HIS A 34 -3.82 -3.34 -7.40
N VAL A 35 -3.41 -4.48 -6.85
CA VAL A 35 -3.14 -4.63 -5.41
C VAL A 35 -1.67 -4.96 -5.19
N PHE A 36 -1.05 -4.23 -4.28
CA PHE A 36 0.37 -4.34 -3.96
C PHE A 36 0.52 -4.75 -2.51
N VAL A 37 1.11 -5.92 -2.29
CA VAL A 37 1.46 -6.43 -0.97
C VAL A 37 2.75 -5.78 -0.50
N VAL A 38 2.70 -5.16 0.68
CA VAL A 38 3.87 -4.56 1.31
C VAL A 38 4.73 -5.66 1.94
N ALA A 39 6.04 -5.59 1.73
CA ALA A 39 7.02 -6.44 2.39
C ALA A 39 6.97 -6.21 3.90
N GLU A 40 6.98 -7.28 4.69
CA GLU A 40 6.83 -7.21 6.15
C GLU A 40 7.83 -6.24 6.80
N ILE A 41 9.08 -6.26 6.34
CA ILE A 41 10.16 -5.38 6.82
C ILE A 41 9.89 -3.88 6.58
N ALA A 42 9.01 -3.52 5.64
CA ALA A 42 8.66 -2.14 5.29
C ALA A 42 7.24 -1.76 5.74
N ALA A 43 6.49 -2.70 6.33
CA ALA A 43 5.09 -2.49 6.65
C ALA A 43 4.89 -1.38 7.70
N GLN A 44 5.77 -1.31 8.71
CA GLN A 44 5.72 -0.25 9.70
C GLN A 44 6.04 1.13 9.11
N GLU A 45 6.97 1.20 8.16
CA GLU A 45 7.35 2.43 7.47
C GLU A 45 6.18 2.98 6.64
N VAL A 46 5.50 2.10 5.88
CA VAL A 46 4.29 2.46 5.13
C VAL A 46 3.18 2.93 6.06
N ASP A 47 2.92 2.20 7.16
CA ASP A 47 1.90 2.58 8.14
C ASP A 47 2.17 3.99 8.72
N GLN A 48 3.44 4.31 9.01
CA GLN A 48 3.84 5.64 9.51
C GLN A 48 3.64 6.75 8.49
N VAL A 49 4.03 6.51 7.23
CA VAL A 49 3.82 7.48 6.14
C VAL A 49 2.33 7.76 5.97
N VAL A 50 1.50 6.72 5.95
CA VAL A 50 0.04 6.85 5.81
C VAL A 50 -0.58 7.61 6.97
N ALA A 51 -0.19 7.30 8.21
CA ALA A 51 -0.66 8.02 9.39
C ALA A 51 -0.29 9.52 9.34
N GLY A 52 0.85 9.86 8.73
CA GLY A 52 1.30 11.23 8.53
C GLY A 52 0.50 12.04 7.50
N LEU A 53 -0.35 11.40 6.69
CA LEU A 53 -1.12 12.09 5.63
C LEU A 53 -2.32 12.89 6.17
N GLY A 54 -2.74 12.62 7.41
CA GLY A 54 -3.92 13.27 8.01
C GLY A 54 -5.24 12.92 7.32
N LEU A 55 -5.32 11.73 6.71
CA LEU A 55 -6.55 11.19 6.12
C LEU A 55 -7.31 10.35 7.17
N PRO A 56 -8.65 10.27 7.09
CA PRO A 56 -9.44 9.51 8.05
C PRO A 56 -9.16 8.00 7.91
N GLU A 57 -9.27 7.27 9.01
CA GLU A 57 -9.07 5.82 9.06
C GLU A 57 -10.40 5.12 9.37
N ALA A 58 -10.79 4.16 8.54
CA ALA A 58 -11.83 3.20 8.89
C ALA A 58 -11.18 2.01 9.59
N SER A 59 -11.74 1.58 10.72
CA SER A 59 -11.29 0.41 11.44
C SER A 59 -12.43 -0.55 11.74
N SER A 60 -12.08 -1.84 11.82
CA SER A 60 -12.92 -2.93 12.26
C SER A 60 -12.12 -3.72 13.27
N ASN A 61 -12.55 -3.66 14.54
CA ASN A 61 -11.96 -4.40 15.64
C ASN A 61 -13.11 -5.12 16.36
N SER A 62 -13.27 -6.41 16.09
CA SER A 62 -14.19 -7.28 16.82
C SER A 62 -13.38 -8.26 17.65
N LEU A 63 -13.86 -8.59 18.86
CA LEU A 63 -13.25 -9.65 19.69
C LEU A 63 -13.25 -11.02 19.01
N PHE A 64 -14.12 -11.20 18.00
CA PHE A 64 -14.30 -12.46 17.27
C PHE A 64 -13.80 -12.40 15.83
N ASP A 65 -13.20 -11.28 15.41
CA ASP A 65 -12.70 -11.10 14.04
C ASP A 65 -11.27 -10.53 14.05
N ASN A 66 -10.66 -10.49 12.89
CA ASN A 66 -9.36 -9.88 12.69
C ASN A 66 -9.46 -8.36 12.82
N ALA A 67 -8.46 -7.76 13.46
CA ALA A 67 -8.31 -6.32 13.48
C ALA A 67 -7.93 -5.87 12.07
N HIS A 68 -8.67 -4.92 11.53
CA HIS A 68 -8.48 -4.46 10.17
C HIS A 68 -8.68 -2.95 10.14
N TRP A 69 -7.75 -2.22 9.53
CA TRP A 69 -7.95 -0.82 9.23
C TRP A 69 -7.67 -0.52 7.76
N ALA A 70 -8.23 0.57 7.28
CA ALA A 70 -7.91 1.15 6.00
C ALA A 70 -7.95 2.67 6.04
N THR A 71 -7.02 3.28 5.31
CA THR A 71 -6.98 4.71 5.04
C THR A 71 -7.24 4.89 3.54
N PRO A 72 -8.24 5.69 3.13
CA PRO A 72 -8.44 5.98 1.72
C PRO A 72 -7.23 6.76 1.22
N LEU A 73 -6.82 6.53 -0.01
CA LEU A 73 -5.68 7.24 -0.60
C LEU A 73 -5.95 7.37 -2.09
N LEU A 74 -6.07 8.61 -2.56
CA LEU A 74 -6.42 8.94 -3.95
C LEU A 74 -7.64 8.13 -4.43
N ASP A 75 -7.51 7.39 -5.53
CA ASP A 75 -8.53 6.51 -6.13
C ASP A 75 -8.59 5.10 -5.49
N GLY A 76 -7.82 4.84 -4.43
CA GLY A 76 -7.71 3.55 -3.78
C GLY A 76 -7.58 3.64 -2.26
N ALA A 77 -6.74 2.81 -1.65
CA ALA A 77 -6.58 2.78 -0.20
C ALA A 77 -5.30 2.06 0.22
N VAL A 78 -4.85 2.32 1.45
CA VAL A 78 -3.93 1.43 2.17
C VAL A 78 -4.73 0.70 3.22
N THR A 79 -4.59 -0.62 3.25
CA THR A 79 -5.28 -1.52 4.18
C THR A 79 -4.26 -2.26 5.02
N ARG A 80 -4.61 -2.60 6.25
CA ARG A 80 -3.84 -3.53 7.05
C ARG A 80 -4.72 -4.48 7.81
N LEU A 81 -4.47 -5.76 7.56
CA LEU A 81 -5.08 -6.86 8.30
C LEU A 81 -4.10 -7.35 9.37
N ARG A 82 -4.49 -7.23 10.63
CA ARG A 82 -3.79 -7.81 11.79
C ARG A 82 -4.64 -8.96 12.31
N THR A 83 -4.15 -10.18 12.16
CA THR A 83 -4.92 -11.37 12.50
C THR A 83 -4.70 -11.81 13.94
N TYR A 84 -5.79 -11.83 14.71
CA TYR A 84 -5.85 -12.33 16.08
C TYR A 84 -6.82 -13.52 16.24
N GLY A 85 -7.61 -13.90 15.21
CA GLY A 85 -8.70 -14.90 15.30
C GLY A 85 -8.74 -15.97 14.19
N LEU A 86 -9.78 -16.84 14.22
CA LEU A 86 -10.02 -17.95 13.28
C LEU A 86 -11.18 -17.62 12.29
N PRO A 87 -11.06 -17.94 10.98
CA PRO A 87 -9.89 -18.51 10.32
C PRO A 87 -8.76 -17.47 10.21
N ARG A 88 -7.53 -17.93 10.46
CA ARG A 88 -6.35 -17.07 10.48
C ARG A 88 -5.99 -16.69 9.05
N LEU A 89 -6.45 -15.52 8.61
CA LEU A 89 -6.05 -14.94 7.33
C LEU A 89 -4.58 -14.48 7.42
N PRO A 90 -3.80 -14.54 6.33
CA PRO A 90 -2.47 -13.95 6.31
C PRO A 90 -2.60 -12.42 6.44
N GLY A 91 -2.13 -11.92 7.59
CA GLY A 91 -2.05 -10.50 7.86
C GLY A 91 -1.06 -9.80 6.94
N GLY A 92 -1.05 -8.47 6.98
CA GLY A 92 -0.14 -7.64 6.21
C GLY A 92 -0.76 -6.32 5.80
N THR A 93 0.10 -5.42 5.30
CA THR A 93 -0.31 -4.15 4.70
C THR A 93 -0.41 -4.33 3.18
N ARG A 94 -1.46 -3.78 2.57
CA ARG A 94 -1.67 -3.79 1.12
C ARG A 94 -2.12 -2.42 0.62
N VAL A 95 -1.66 -2.08 -0.57
CA VAL A 95 -1.99 -0.83 -1.26
C VAL A 95 -2.86 -1.16 -2.47
N TYR A 96 -4.01 -0.51 -2.54
CA TYR A 96 -4.99 -0.63 -3.62
C TYR A 96 -4.83 0.57 -4.56
N GLY A 97 -4.61 0.30 -5.84
CA GLY A 97 -4.52 1.31 -6.89
C GLY A 97 -3.08 1.69 -7.27
N HIS A 98 -2.92 2.13 -8.51
CA HIS A 98 -1.62 2.57 -9.05
C HIS A 98 -1.20 3.93 -8.51
N ARG A 99 -2.14 4.89 -8.38
CA ARG A 99 -1.82 6.24 -7.89
C ARG A 99 -1.35 6.20 -6.42
N PRO A 100 -1.99 5.44 -5.50
CA PRO A 100 -1.50 5.27 -4.14
C PRO A 100 -0.10 4.68 -4.07
N LEU A 101 0.20 3.67 -4.88
CA LEU A 101 1.54 3.10 -4.98
C LEU A 101 2.58 4.16 -5.39
N ARG A 102 2.29 4.96 -6.42
CA ARG A 102 3.21 6.00 -6.90
C ARG A 102 3.43 7.09 -5.87
N LEU A 103 2.37 7.53 -5.20
CA LEU A 103 2.45 8.52 -4.14
C LEU A 103 3.31 7.98 -2.98
N LEU A 104 3.10 6.74 -2.54
CA LEU A 104 3.93 6.12 -1.50
C LEU A 104 5.39 5.97 -1.94
N CYS A 105 5.65 5.63 -3.21
CA CYS A 105 7.02 5.61 -3.73
C CYS A 105 7.69 6.97 -3.61
N HIS A 106 6.97 8.06 -3.93
CA HIS A 106 7.49 9.41 -3.78
C HIS A 106 7.76 9.76 -2.30
N LEU A 107 6.78 9.53 -1.42
CA LEU A 107 6.85 9.89 -0.01
C LEU A 107 7.93 9.10 0.75
N MET A 108 8.26 7.89 0.30
CA MET A 108 9.29 7.02 0.86
C MET A 108 10.65 7.13 0.14
N ASP A 109 10.81 8.10 -0.77
CA ASP A 109 12.03 8.28 -1.58
C ASP A 109 12.49 7.01 -2.35
N LEU A 110 11.51 6.23 -2.82
CA LEU A 110 11.74 5.00 -3.59
C LEU A 110 11.88 5.31 -5.08
N GLN A 111 12.65 4.49 -5.78
CA GLN A 111 12.64 4.50 -7.24
C GLN A 111 11.28 3.94 -7.74
N PRO A 112 10.44 4.76 -8.39
CA PRO A 112 9.09 4.34 -8.77
C PRO A 112 9.11 3.29 -9.88
N PRO A 113 8.04 2.49 -10.02
CA PRO A 113 7.90 1.58 -11.14
C PRO A 113 7.80 2.35 -12.46
N ARG A 114 8.30 1.72 -13.54
CA ARG A 114 7.84 2.04 -14.91
C ARG A 114 6.33 1.81 -15.02
N ALA A 115 5.70 2.26 -16.11
CA ALA A 115 4.28 2.02 -16.34
C ALA A 115 3.90 0.55 -16.08
N LEU A 116 2.89 0.35 -15.24
CA LEU A 116 2.39 -0.96 -14.84
C LEU A 116 1.32 -1.44 -15.84
N SER A 117 1.09 -2.75 -15.89
CA SER A 117 0.02 -3.30 -16.75
C SER A 117 -1.34 -2.87 -16.21
N GLY A 118 -2.22 -2.36 -17.08
CA GLY A 118 -3.52 -1.82 -16.70
C GLY A 118 -3.45 -0.42 -16.07
N GLU A 119 -2.28 0.23 -16.06
CA GLU A 119 -2.14 1.63 -15.67
C GLU A 119 -2.44 2.52 -16.89
N PRO A 120 -3.52 3.33 -16.88
CA PRO A 120 -3.92 4.10 -18.05
C PRO A 120 -2.93 5.21 -18.39
N SER A 121 -2.37 5.85 -17.36
CA SER A 121 -1.34 6.87 -17.47
C SER A 121 -0.49 6.89 -16.20
N VAL A 122 0.76 7.32 -16.33
CA VAL A 122 1.65 7.57 -15.19
C VAL A 122 1.48 9.04 -14.80
N PRO A 123 0.86 9.35 -13.66
CA PRO A 123 0.70 10.73 -13.21
C PRO A 123 2.03 11.31 -12.74
N ASP A 124 2.18 12.63 -12.93
CA ASP A 124 3.28 13.39 -12.37
C ASP A 124 3.12 13.52 -10.85
N VAL A 125 4.22 13.77 -10.14
CA VAL A 125 4.22 13.85 -8.67
C VAL A 125 3.37 15.02 -8.20
N GLU A 126 3.44 16.16 -8.89
CA GLU A 126 2.68 17.36 -8.59
C GLU A 126 1.16 17.11 -8.71
N GLU A 127 0.74 16.28 -9.67
CA GLU A 127 -0.65 15.86 -9.83
C GLU A 127 -1.11 15.03 -8.63
N LEU A 128 -0.30 14.04 -8.22
CA LEU A 128 -0.59 13.17 -7.08
C LEU A 128 -0.71 13.97 -5.77
N LEU A 129 0.18 14.94 -5.55
CA LEU A 129 0.14 15.80 -4.37
C LEU A 129 -1.07 16.75 -4.40
N GLY A 130 -1.41 17.28 -5.59
CA GLY A 130 -2.60 18.11 -5.78
C GLY A 130 -3.90 17.34 -5.50
N ASP A 131 -3.98 16.08 -5.94
CA ASP A 131 -5.13 15.21 -5.63
C ASP A 131 -5.19 14.82 -4.16
N LEU A 132 -4.04 14.55 -3.52
CA LEU A 132 -4.00 14.29 -2.09
C LEU A 132 -4.56 15.48 -1.30
N GLU A 133 -4.16 16.71 -1.65
CA GLU A 133 -4.66 17.90 -0.98
C GLU A 133 -6.16 18.10 -1.21
N ARG A 134 -6.65 17.86 -2.44
CA ARG A 134 -8.09 17.84 -2.72
C ARG A 134 -8.82 16.81 -1.86
N GLN A 135 -8.26 15.60 -1.72
CA GLN A 135 -8.86 14.54 -0.91
C GLN A 135 -8.90 14.94 0.57
N ARG A 136 -7.85 15.57 1.10
CA ARG A 136 -7.82 16.05 2.50
C ARG A 136 -8.92 17.06 2.81
N GLN A 137 -9.38 17.80 1.81
CA GLN A 137 -10.45 18.78 1.91
C GLN A 137 -11.84 18.22 1.58
N ALA A 138 -11.91 16.98 1.08
CA ALA A 138 -13.16 16.34 0.69
C ALA A 138 -13.98 15.87 1.89
N ASP A 139 -15.22 15.48 1.63
CA ASP A 139 -16.12 14.93 2.64
C ASP A 139 -15.53 13.68 3.32
N VAL A 140 -15.57 13.67 4.66
CA VAL A 140 -14.98 12.61 5.48
C VAL A 140 -15.78 11.31 5.38
N GLU A 141 -17.10 11.38 5.26
CA GLU A 141 -17.93 10.17 5.16
C GLU A 141 -17.72 9.44 3.84
N ALA A 142 -17.59 10.18 2.73
CA ALA A 142 -17.22 9.61 1.44
C ALA A 142 -15.86 8.89 1.50
N GLN A 143 -14.87 9.51 2.14
CA GLN A 143 -13.54 8.92 2.35
C GLN A 143 -13.60 7.64 3.21
N LEU A 144 -14.35 7.66 4.30
CA LEU A 144 -14.55 6.47 5.15
C LEU A 144 -15.31 5.36 4.40
N ALA A 145 -16.27 5.69 3.54
CA ALA A 145 -16.96 4.70 2.70
C ALA A 145 -16.00 4.03 1.69
N GLN A 146 -15.10 4.79 1.08
CA GLN A 146 -14.03 4.26 0.23
C GLN A 146 -13.11 3.32 1.02
N ALA A 147 -12.67 3.71 2.21
CA ALA A 147 -11.83 2.88 3.07
C ALA A 147 -12.51 1.56 3.47
N ARG A 148 -13.79 1.60 3.88
CA ARG A 148 -14.59 0.41 4.21
C ARG A 148 -14.74 -0.53 3.00
N THR A 149 -14.92 0.03 1.81
CA THR A 149 -14.97 -0.75 0.56
C THR A 149 -13.65 -1.46 0.29
N ALA A 150 -12.52 -0.78 0.49
CA ALA A 150 -11.20 -1.40 0.37
C ALA A 150 -10.98 -2.53 1.39
N MET A 151 -11.39 -2.36 2.65
CA MET A 151 -11.32 -3.44 3.66
C MET A 151 -12.14 -4.67 3.27
N ALA A 152 -13.34 -4.46 2.71
CA ALA A 152 -14.18 -5.56 2.24
C ALA A 152 -13.54 -6.30 1.06
N ASN A 153 -12.92 -5.56 0.13
CA ASN A 153 -12.19 -6.13 -1.00
C ASN A 153 -10.95 -6.90 -0.55
N ASP A 154 -10.21 -6.36 0.42
CA ASP A 154 -9.06 -7.04 1.01
C ASP A 154 -9.41 -8.36 1.65
N SER A 155 -10.48 -8.37 2.45
CA SER A 155 -10.96 -9.60 3.06
C SER A 155 -11.32 -10.66 2.01
N LYS A 156 -11.89 -10.26 0.87
CA LYS A 156 -12.20 -11.17 -0.25
C LYS A 156 -10.94 -11.68 -0.94
N GLU A 157 -9.99 -10.80 -1.23
CA GLU A 157 -8.74 -11.15 -1.90
C GLU A 157 -7.91 -12.13 -1.07
N VAL A 158 -7.82 -11.88 0.24
CA VAL A 158 -7.09 -12.76 1.15
C VAL A 158 -7.74 -14.13 1.24
N ARG A 159 -9.08 -14.19 1.33
CA ARG A 159 -9.81 -15.47 1.29
C ARG A 159 -9.57 -16.20 -0.02
N ALA A 160 -9.62 -15.51 -1.16
CA ALA A 160 -9.35 -16.10 -2.47
C ALA A 160 -7.91 -16.64 -2.57
N ALA A 161 -6.92 -15.91 -2.05
CA ALA A 161 -5.53 -16.37 -2.00
C ALA A 161 -5.35 -17.61 -1.12
N VAL A 162 -6.01 -17.66 0.04
CA VAL A 162 -6.00 -18.84 0.92
C VAL A 162 -6.62 -20.05 0.20
N LEU A 163 -7.79 -19.89 -0.45
CA LEU A 163 -8.43 -20.96 -1.20
C LEU A 163 -7.56 -21.46 -2.36
N ALA A 164 -6.91 -20.57 -3.10
CA ALA A 164 -6.04 -20.93 -4.21
C ALA A 164 -4.78 -21.68 -3.76
N LEU A 165 -4.24 -21.37 -2.58
CA LEU A 165 -3.03 -21.99 -2.05
C LEU A 165 -3.29 -23.31 -1.32
N PHE A 166 -4.42 -23.41 -0.62
CA PHE A 166 -4.72 -24.53 0.27
C PHE A 166 -5.81 -25.45 -0.22
N GLY A 167 -6.45 -25.14 -1.36
CA GLY A 167 -7.41 -26.01 -2.04
C GLY A 167 -8.40 -26.64 -1.09
N VAL A 168 -9.57 -26.02 -0.89
CA VAL A 168 -10.69 -26.85 -0.42
C VAL A 168 -10.94 -27.84 -1.54
N GLU A 169 -10.48 -29.08 -1.37
CA GLU A 169 -11.02 -30.22 -2.10
C GLU A 169 -12.52 -30.05 -2.03
N THR A 170 -13.14 -29.74 -3.17
CA THR A 170 -14.56 -29.94 -3.34
C THR A 170 -14.81 -31.39 -2.96
N VAL A 171 -15.31 -31.62 -1.76
CA VAL A 171 -15.85 -32.91 -1.35
C VAL A 171 -16.80 -33.27 -2.47
N GLY A 172 -16.39 -34.27 -3.26
CA GLY A 172 -17.17 -34.75 -4.38
C GLY A 172 -18.55 -35.03 -3.86
N THR A 173 -19.56 -34.43 -4.48
CA THR A 173 -20.89 -34.99 -4.50
C THR A 173 -20.76 -36.36 -5.14
N ALA A 174 -20.50 -37.38 -4.31
CA ALA A 174 -20.69 -38.75 -4.70
C ALA A 174 -22.19 -38.92 -4.93
N ASP A 175 -22.53 -39.20 -6.18
CA ASP A 175 -23.81 -39.71 -6.62
C ASP A 175 -24.40 -40.64 -5.56
N THR A 176 -25.52 -40.23 -4.97
CA THR A 176 -26.43 -41.20 -4.35
C THR A 176 -27.41 -41.60 -5.44
N ALA A 177 -26.97 -42.52 -6.29
CA ALA A 177 -27.87 -43.35 -7.06
C ALA A 177 -28.36 -44.50 -6.16
N CYS A 178 -29.64 -44.46 -5.81
CA CYS A 178 -30.46 -45.61 -5.47
C CYS A 178 -31.85 -45.39 -6.06
#